data_AF-A0A6J8ASS2-F1
#
_entry.id   AF-A0A6J8ASS2-F1
#
_cell.length_a   1.000
_cell.length_b   1.000
_cell.length_c   1.000
_cell.angle_alpha   90.00
_cell.angle_beta   90.00
_cell.angle_gamma   90.00
#
_symmetry.space_group_name_H-M   'P 1'
#
loop_
_entity.id
_entity.type
_entity.pdbx_description
1 polymer ?
#
loop_
_entity_poly.entity_id
_entity_poly.type
_entity_poly.pdbx_seq_one_letter_code
_entity_poly.pdbx_strand_id
1 'polypeptide(L)'
;MEYNKRISGDEYLYKTVSGVTKISCAYKCSVEKNCCVANFDANSQTCYLDMSGGCYSAPRHENSWITIRRAREDSFNWGPWSKCSKTCEGGIRTRSHLHANVAGNVTSVEGCHNFGCNDIALNCNGWKTKGLLDSQTALIEPMASNGIQLQAVHIYCDMEMENGVGVTVIGNQKWNTYWTNRSTAYLAINEYKPPSVFFHGSEERRICDCGISQTCHRSDVLCNCDINDGIWRSDEGYVTNKDALPIVAFFAGDTGSAQEEGKHFIGPIECYGDA
;
A
#
# COMPACT_ATOMS: atom_id res chain seq x y z
N MET A 1 -12.43 -21.73 -28.72
CA MET A 1 -13.25 -22.63 -27.88
C MET A 1 -13.39 -23.91 -28.67
N GLU A 2 -12.77 -25.00 -28.21
CA GLU A 2 -12.87 -26.30 -28.87
C GLU A 2 -14.09 -27.04 -28.32
N TYR A 3 -15.00 -27.40 -29.21
CA TYR A 3 -16.18 -28.21 -28.89
C TYR A 3 -15.79 -29.68 -29.01
N ASN A 4 -15.46 -30.33 -27.90
CA ASN A 4 -15.20 -31.77 -27.90
C ASN A 4 -16.46 -32.52 -27.45
N LYS A 5 -17.05 -33.25 -28.39
CA LYS A 5 -18.22 -34.11 -28.21
C LYS A 5 -17.79 -35.46 -27.62
N ARG A 6 -18.52 -36.01 -26.64
CA ARG A 6 -18.35 -37.42 -26.22
C ARG A 6 -19.69 -38.16 -26.13
N ILE A 7 -19.56 -39.48 -26.01
CA ILE A 7 -20.38 -40.60 -26.49
C ILE A 7 -21.77 -40.76 -25.82
N SER A 8 -22.37 -39.72 -25.22
CA SER A 8 -23.69 -39.82 -24.57
C SER A 8 -24.73 -38.76 -24.98
N GLY A 9 -24.50 -38.00 -26.04
CA GLY A 9 -25.55 -37.19 -26.68
C GLY A 9 -25.74 -35.76 -26.16
N ASP A 10 -25.15 -35.37 -25.04
CA ASP A 10 -25.22 -33.99 -24.52
C ASP A 10 -23.93 -33.20 -24.82
N GLU A 11 -24.07 -32.01 -25.43
CA GLU A 11 -22.96 -31.08 -25.71
C GLU A 11 -22.66 -30.21 -24.48
N TYR A 12 -21.57 -30.50 -23.78
CA TYR A 12 -21.05 -29.66 -22.70
C TYR A 12 -19.93 -28.75 -23.23
N LEU A 13 -19.94 -27.48 -22.80
CA LEU A 13 -18.90 -26.50 -23.09
C LEU A 13 -17.72 -26.71 -22.13
N TYR A 14 -16.59 -27.20 -22.63
CA TYR A 14 -15.36 -27.36 -21.84
C TYR A 14 -14.26 -26.39 -22.28
N LYS A 15 -13.47 -25.92 -21.32
CA LYS A 15 -12.18 -25.25 -21.55
C LYS A 15 -11.05 -26.19 -21.14
N THR A 16 -10.13 -26.48 -22.06
CA THR A 16 -9.00 -27.39 -21.85
C THR A 16 -7.76 -26.64 -21.40
N VAL A 17 -7.02 -27.22 -20.45
CA VAL A 17 -5.73 -26.71 -19.96
C VAL A 17 -4.75 -27.88 -19.85
N SER A 18 -3.72 -27.91 -20.68
CA SER A 18 -2.72 -28.99 -20.70
C SER A 18 -1.51 -28.68 -19.82
N GLY A 19 -0.76 -29.71 -19.44
CA GLY A 19 0.48 -29.58 -18.65
C GLY A 19 0.25 -29.17 -17.21
N VAL A 20 -0.90 -29.54 -16.63
CA VAL A 20 -1.29 -29.18 -15.27
C VAL A 20 -1.30 -30.39 -14.36
N THR A 21 -1.17 -30.16 -13.06
CA THR A 21 -1.38 -31.21 -12.05
C THR A 21 -2.86 -31.31 -11.69
N LYS A 22 -3.25 -32.41 -11.03
CA LYS A 22 -4.58 -32.57 -10.44
C LYS A 22 -5.01 -31.36 -9.60
N ILE A 23 -4.12 -30.82 -8.77
CA ILE A 23 -4.42 -29.68 -7.90
C ILE A 23 -4.48 -28.37 -8.70
N SER A 24 -3.57 -28.18 -9.67
CA SER A 24 -3.61 -27.04 -10.57
C SER A 24 -4.90 -27.01 -11.39
N CYS A 25 -5.43 -28.17 -11.78
CA CYS A 25 -6.72 -28.30 -12.44
C CYS A 25 -7.88 -27.77 -11.58
N ALA A 26 -7.89 -28.10 -10.28
CA ALA A 26 -8.85 -27.56 -9.31
C ALA A 26 -8.79 -26.04 -9.21
N TYR A 27 -7.57 -25.50 -9.13
CA TYR A 27 -7.32 -24.08 -9.00
C TYR A 27 -7.73 -23.32 -10.26
N LYS A 28 -7.42 -23.84 -11.45
CA LYS A 28 -7.86 -23.25 -12.72
C LYS A 28 -9.38 -23.17 -12.82
N CYS A 29 -10.10 -24.10 -12.19
CA CYS A 29 -11.55 -24.01 -12.07
C CYS A 29 -11.99 -22.96 -11.03
N SER A 30 -11.33 -22.86 -9.87
CA SER A 30 -11.75 -21.93 -8.82
C SER A 30 -11.66 -20.46 -9.21
N VAL A 31 -10.73 -20.10 -10.11
CA VAL A 31 -10.53 -18.73 -10.62
C VAL A 31 -11.35 -18.42 -11.87
N GLU A 32 -11.96 -19.43 -12.51
CA GLU A 32 -12.75 -19.25 -13.72
C GLU A 32 -14.23 -19.04 -13.36
N LYS A 33 -14.78 -17.88 -13.73
CA LYS A 33 -16.08 -17.38 -13.23
C LYS A 33 -17.26 -18.37 -13.42
N ASN A 34 -17.21 -19.16 -14.48
CA ASN A 34 -18.27 -20.11 -14.84
C ASN A 34 -17.89 -21.57 -14.61
N CYS A 35 -16.73 -21.84 -14.01
CA CYS A 35 -16.29 -23.21 -13.76
C CYS A 35 -16.82 -23.74 -12.42
N CYS A 36 -17.72 -24.72 -12.49
CA CYS A 36 -18.26 -25.40 -11.32
C CYS A 36 -17.52 -26.71 -11.00
N VAL A 37 -17.06 -27.40 -12.05
CA VAL A 37 -16.41 -28.72 -11.97
C VAL A 37 -15.22 -28.73 -12.91
N ALA A 38 -14.15 -29.37 -12.49
CA ALA A 38 -13.04 -29.70 -13.38
C ALA A 38 -12.69 -31.17 -13.28
N ASN A 39 -12.32 -31.72 -14.44
CA ASN A 39 -11.91 -33.11 -14.60
C ASN A 39 -10.43 -33.15 -14.99
N PHE A 40 -9.63 -33.92 -14.27
CA PHE A 40 -8.21 -34.09 -14.54
C PHE A 40 -7.92 -35.48 -15.12
N ASP A 41 -7.32 -35.52 -16.32
CA ASP A 41 -6.76 -36.73 -16.90
C ASP A 41 -5.27 -36.84 -16.53
N ALA A 42 -4.96 -37.84 -15.69
CA ALA A 42 -3.62 -38.08 -15.19
C ALA A 42 -2.64 -38.60 -16.27
N ASN A 43 -3.14 -39.24 -17.33
CA ASN A 43 -2.29 -39.80 -18.39
C ASN A 43 -1.80 -38.68 -19.33
N SER A 44 -2.68 -37.75 -19.67
CA SER A 44 -2.38 -36.63 -20.57
C SER A 44 -2.02 -35.33 -19.85
N GLN A 45 -2.02 -35.32 -18.50
CA GLN A 45 -1.88 -34.13 -17.66
C GLN A 45 -2.78 -32.97 -18.12
N THR A 46 -3.99 -33.30 -18.58
CA THR A 46 -4.93 -32.33 -19.16
C THR A 46 -6.12 -32.15 -18.24
N CYS A 47 -6.47 -30.89 -18.00
CA CYS A 47 -7.63 -30.47 -17.23
C CYS A 47 -8.74 -29.99 -18.15
N TYR A 48 -9.97 -30.41 -17.85
CA TYR A 48 -11.18 -30.04 -18.55
C TYR A 48 -12.08 -29.28 -17.58
N LEU A 49 -12.19 -27.97 -17.78
CA LEU A 49 -13.00 -27.05 -16.99
C LEU A 49 -14.41 -27.02 -17.56
N ASP A 50 -15.42 -27.38 -16.77
CA ASP A 50 -16.83 -27.34 -17.19
C ASP A 50 -17.38 -25.91 -17.11
N MET A 51 -17.78 -25.36 -18.25
CA MET A 51 -18.25 -23.99 -18.40
C MET A 51 -19.77 -23.88 -18.59
N SER A 52 -20.51 -24.99 -18.48
CA SER A 52 -21.93 -25.05 -18.89
C SER A 52 -22.89 -24.28 -17.99
N GLY A 53 -22.45 -23.79 -16.83
CA GLY A 53 -23.24 -23.00 -15.89
C GLY A 53 -24.27 -23.84 -15.11
N GLY A 54 -24.28 -23.68 -13.78
CA GLY A 54 -25.21 -24.35 -12.88
C GLY A 54 -24.51 -25.36 -11.96
N CYS A 55 -24.03 -24.89 -10.80
CA CYS A 55 -23.33 -25.72 -9.82
C CYS A 55 -24.25 -26.66 -9.01
N TYR A 56 -25.37 -27.11 -9.59
CA TYR A 56 -26.44 -27.81 -8.86
C TYR A 56 -26.55 -29.31 -9.15
N SER A 57 -25.85 -29.85 -10.16
CA SER A 57 -25.96 -31.27 -10.49
C SER A 57 -24.75 -31.81 -11.27
N ALA A 58 -23.58 -31.81 -10.64
CA ALA A 58 -22.41 -32.47 -11.23
C ALA A 58 -22.63 -34.00 -11.25
N PRO A 59 -22.62 -34.69 -12.41
CA PRO A 59 -22.73 -36.14 -12.46
C PRO A 59 -21.48 -36.77 -11.82
N ARG A 60 -21.66 -37.79 -10.97
CA ARG A 60 -20.54 -38.66 -10.57
C ARG A 60 -20.23 -39.55 -11.76
N HIS A 61 -19.20 -39.24 -12.53
CA HIS A 61 -18.72 -40.15 -13.56
C HIS A 61 -17.86 -41.25 -12.92
N GLU A 62 -18.30 -42.50 -13.04
CA GLU A 62 -17.75 -43.66 -12.32
C GLU A 62 -16.38 -44.14 -12.78
N ASN A 63 -15.79 -43.63 -13.87
CA ASN A 63 -14.57 -44.22 -14.41
C ASN A 63 -13.47 -43.19 -14.66
N SER A 64 -12.42 -43.22 -13.83
CA SER A 64 -11.08 -42.62 -14.00
C SER A 64 -10.87 -41.10 -13.84
N TRP A 65 -11.88 -40.32 -13.43
CA TRP A 65 -11.73 -38.87 -13.24
C TRP A 65 -11.85 -38.49 -11.77
N ILE A 66 -10.97 -37.62 -11.27
CA ILE A 66 -11.15 -37.07 -9.92
C ILE A 66 -11.94 -35.77 -10.03
N THR A 67 -13.16 -35.76 -9.48
CA THR A 67 -13.96 -34.55 -9.28
C THR A 67 -13.32 -33.69 -8.18
N ILE A 68 -12.99 -32.45 -8.49
CA ILE A 68 -12.45 -31.51 -7.51
C ILE A 68 -13.49 -30.43 -7.21
N ARG A 69 -13.90 -30.35 -5.94
CA ARG A 69 -14.78 -29.28 -5.46
C ARG A 69 -13.94 -28.03 -5.23
N ARG A 70 -14.53 -26.85 -5.49
CA ARG A 70 -13.91 -25.53 -5.33
C ARG A 70 -13.14 -25.45 -4.01
N ALA A 71 -11.81 -25.32 -4.09
CA ALA A 71 -11.03 -24.86 -2.95
C ALA A 71 -11.33 -23.37 -2.74
N ARG A 72 -11.57 -22.98 -1.50
CA ARG A 72 -11.76 -21.58 -1.12
C ARG A 72 -10.39 -20.88 -1.20
N GLU A 73 -10.25 -19.81 -1.98
CA GLU A 73 -8.94 -19.14 -2.24
C GLU A 73 -8.22 -18.69 -0.97
N ASP A 74 -9.01 -18.40 0.07
CA ASP A 74 -8.67 -18.08 1.45
C ASP A 74 -8.01 -19.23 2.24
N SER A 75 -7.93 -20.43 1.66
CA SER A 75 -7.33 -21.60 2.32
C SER A 75 -5.81 -21.70 2.14
N PHE A 76 -5.18 -20.75 1.44
CA PHE A 76 -3.75 -20.79 1.09
C PHE A 76 -3.01 -19.56 1.60
N ASN A 77 -1.83 -19.76 2.20
CA ASN A 77 -0.95 -18.67 2.64
C ASN A 77 -0.20 -18.10 1.43
N TRP A 78 -0.80 -17.10 0.77
CA TRP A 78 -0.21 -16.44 -0.39
C TRP A 78 0.91 -15.46 -0.01
N GLY A 79 1.95 -15.41 -0.83
CA GLY A 79 2.90 -14.31 -0.82
C GLY A 79 2.26 -12.99 -1.27
N PRO A 80 2.96 -11.85 -1.07
CA PRO A 80 2.48 -10.55 -1.52
C PRO A 80 2.34 -10.49 -3.04
N TRP A 81 1.47 -9.60 -3.52
CA TRP A 81 1.39 -9.27 -4.93
C TRP A 81 2.65 -8.54 -5.38
N SER A 82 3.11 -8.84 -6.59
CA SER A 82 4.10 -8.05 -7.30
C SER A 82 3.54 -6.66 -7.62
N LYS A 83 4.44 -5.73 -7.93
CA LYS A 83 4.05 -4.49 -8.61
C LYS A 83 3.36 -4.83 -9.93
N CYS A 84 2.47 -3.94 -10.35
CA CYS A 84 1.82 -3.99 -11.65
C CYS A 84 2.86 -3.86 -12.76
N SER A 85 2.70 -4.64 -13.82
CA SER A 85 3.61 -4.61 -14.97
C SER A 85 3.56 -3.29 -15.76
N LYS A 86 2.54 -2.46 -15.54
CA LYS A 86 2.37 -1.14 -16.17
C LYS A 86 1.87 -0.14 -15.14
N THR A 87 2.12 1.14 -15.36
CA THR A 87 1.66 2.24 -14.50
C THR A 87 0.29 2.80 -14.90
N CYS A 88 -0.22 2.44 -16.09
CA CYS A 88 -1.51 2.84 -16.67
C CYS A 88 -1.87 1.90 -17.85
N GLU A 89 -3.07 2.06 -18.43
CA GLU A 89 -3.58 1.30 -19.59
C GLU A 89 -3.61 -0.23 -19.42
N GLY A 90 -3.84 -0.69 -18.19
CA GLY A 90 -3.99 -2.10 -17.88
C GLY A 90 -2.66 -2.87 -17.92
N GLY A 91 -2.19 -3.27 -16.75
CA GLY A 91 -1.11 -4.22 -16.55
C GLY A 91 -1.59 -5.51 -15.89
N ILE A 92 -0.62 -6.36 -15.55
CA ILE A 92 -0.84 -7.57 -14.77
C ILE A 92 0.08 -7.57 -13.55
N ARG A 93 -0.39 -8.12 -12.43
CA ARG A 93 0.43 -8.43 -11.27
C ARG A 93 0.28 -9.89 -10.88
N THR A 94 1.29 -10.42 -10.19
CA THR A 94 1.38 -11.84 -9.86
C THR A 94 1.71 -12.06 -8.39
N ARG A 95 1.24 -13.16 -7.81
CA ARG A 95 1.67 -13.63 -6.47
C ARG A 95 1.85 -15.12 -6.47
N SER A 96 2.62 -15.65 -5.55
CA SER A 96 2.87 -17.09 -5.46
C SER A 96 2.71 -17.64 -4.05
N HIS A 97 2.34 -18.91 -3.94
CA HIS A 97 2.46 -19.66 -2.70
C HIS A 97 3.15 -21.00 -2.92
N LEU A 98 3.90 -21.43 -1.90
CA LEU A 98 4.48 -22.77 -1.84
C LEU A 98 3.39 -23.75 -1.43
N HIS A 99 3.18 -24.77 -2.24
CA HIS A 99 2.26 -25.85 -1.92
C HIS A 99 3.07 -27.08 -1.54
N ALA A 100 2.98 -27.52 -0.28
CA ALA A 100 3.80 -28.60 0.29
C ALA A 100 3.77 -29.92 -0.50
N ASN A 101 2.69 -30.16 -1.26
CA ASN A 101 2.47 -31.40 -2.01
C ASN A 101 2.58 -31.25 -3.54
N VAL A 102 3.10 -30.12 -4.05
CA VAL A 102 3.37 -29.91 -5.49
C VAL A 102 4.81 -29.44 -5.64
N ALA A 103 5.58 -30.07 -6.53
CA ALA A 103 6.89 -29.56 -6.93
C ALA A 103 6.70 -28.25 -7.72
N GLY A 104 6.89 -27.12 -7.05
CA GLY A 104 6.83 -25.79 -7.65
C GLY A 104 5.83 -24.83 -6.99
N ASN A 105 6.02 -23.54 -7.25
CA ASN A 105 5.14 -22.48 -6.77
C ASN A 105 3.86 -22.42 -7.59
N VAL A 106 2.71 -22.33 -6.92
CA VAL A 106 1.45 -21.98 -7.58
C VAL A 106 1.38 -20.46 -7.68
N THR A 107 1.16 -19.94 -8.89
CA THR A 107 1.11 -18.51 -9.18
C THR A 107 -0.31 -18.06 -9.53
N SER A 108 -0.76 -16.97 -8.91
CA SER A 108 -1.98 -16.23 -9.26
C SER A 108 -1.62 -14.99 -10.08
N VAL A 109 -2.49 -14.59 -11.01
CA VAL A 109 -2.33 -13.42 -11.87
C VAL A 109 -3.64 -12.64 -11.89
N GLU A 110 -3.56 -11.32 -11.79
CA GLU A 110 -4.73 -10.45 -11.96
C GLU A 110 -4.37 -9.16 -12.72
N GLY A 111 -5.40 -8.52 -13.29
CA GLY A 111 -5.26 -7.23 -13.95
C GLY A 111 -5.12 -6.09 -12.95
N CYS A 112 -4.36 -5.06 -13.30
CA CYS A 112 -4.12 -3.89 -12.47
C CYS A 112 -4.03 -2.60 -13.32
N HIS A 113 -4.20 -1.45 -12.67
CA HIS A 113 -4.06 -0.12 -13.29
C HIS A 113 -4.90 0.08 -14.56
N ASN A 114 -6.19 -0.27 -14.47
CA ASN A 114 -7.14 -0.15 -15.57
C ASN A 114 -7.72 1.28 -15.70
N PHE A 115 -6.83 2.26 -15.84
CA PHE A 115 -7.12 3.67 -16.05
C PHE A 115 -6.22 4.24 -17.16
N GLY A 116 -6.60 5.37 -17.75
CA GLY A 116 -5.81 6.01 -18.82
C GLY A 116 -4.55 6.69 -18.30
N CYS A 117 -3.48 6.73 -19.10
CA CYS A 117 -2.23 7.42 -18.70
C CYS A 117 -2.39 8.94 -18.57
N ASN A 118 -3.42 9.51 -19.20
CA ASN A 118 -3.77 10.94 -19.12
C ASN A 118 -4.96 11.20 -18.19
N ASP A 119 -5.44 10.17 -17.48
CA ASP A 119 -6.48 10.39 -16.48
C ASP A 119 -5.95 11.29 -15.37
N ILE A 120 -6.88 11.95 -14.69
CA ILE A 120 -6.58 12.87 -13.59
C ILE A 120 -7.48 12.58 -12.39
N ALA A 121 -7.01 12.85 -11.19
CA ALA A 121 -7.80 12.76 -9.96
C ALA A 121 -7.56 13.98 -9.08
N LEU A 122 -8.44 14.23 -8.11
CA LEU A 122 -8.30 15.38 -7.19
C LEU A 122 -7.09 15.24 -6.26
N ASN A 123 -6.81 14.00 -5.83
CA ASN A 123 -5.73 13.64 -4.91
C ASN A 123 -5.40 12.14 -5.06
N CYS A 124 -4.50 11.62 -4.23
CA CYS A 124 -4.10 10.22 -4.29
C CYS A 124 -5.18 9.23 -3.83
N ASN A 125 -6.11 9.63 -2.95
CA ASN A 125 -7.29 8.81 -2.63
C ASN A 125 -8.21 8.68 -3.85
N GLY A 126 -8.37 9.76 -4.62
CA GLY A 126 -9.04 9.73 -5.92
C GLY A 126 -8.38 8.76 -6.90
N TRP A 127 -7.05 8.68 -6.93
CA TRP A 127 -6.35 7.65 -7.71
C TRP A 127 -6.56 6.24 -7.17
N LYS A 128 -6.60 6.06 -5.86
CA LYS A 128 -6.89 4.77 -5.24
C LYS A 128 -8.26 4.25 -5.68
N THR A 129 -9.29 5.10 -5.66
CA THR A 129 -10.64 4.72 -6.14
C THR A 129 -10.69 4.41 -7.64
N LYS A 130 -9.81 5.03 -8.45
CA LYS A 130 -9.61 4.70 -9.86
C LYS A 130 -8.84 3.39 -10.11
N GLY A 131 -8.34 2.75 -9.06
CA GLY A 131 -7.63 1.47 -9.17
C GLY A 131 -6.12 1.60 -9.34
N LEU A 132 -5.51 2.72 -8.92
CA LEU A 132 -4.07 2.80 -8.70
C LEU A 132 -3.70 1.99 -7.46
N LEU A 133 -2.85 0.98 -7.64
CA LEU A 133 -2.51 -0.01 -6.61
C LEU A 133 -1.10 0.18 -6.06
N ASP A 134 -0.16 0.59 -6.91
CA ASP A 134 1.24 0.76 -6.53
C ASP A 134 1.57 2.24 -6.28
N SER A 135 2.49 2.51 -5.35
CA SER A 135 3.00 3.85 -5.13
C SER A 135 3.75 4.35 -6.36
N GLN A 136 3.35 5.52 -6.87
CA GLN A 136 3.94 6.14 -8.06
C GLN A 136 3.64 7.64 -8.12
N THR A 137 4.34 8.35 -9.01
CA THR A 137 3.96 9.71 -9.36
C THR A 137 2.74 9.71 -10.27
N ALA A 138 1.70 10.47 -9.91
CA ALA A 138 0.46 10.58 -10.65
C ALA A 138 0.06 12.05 -10.85
N LEU A 139 -0.72 12.34 -11.89
CA LEU A 139 -1.23 13.68 -12.17
C LEU A 139 -2.45 13.94 -11.30
N ILE A 140 -2.42 14.99 -10.49
CA ILE A 140 -3.57 15.43 -9.69
C ILE A 140 -3.99 16.84 -10.07
N GLU A 141 -5.27 17.14 -9.88
CA GLU A 141 -5.83 18.50 -10.00
C GLU A 141 -6.49 18.89 -8.68
N PRO A 142 -5.70 19.39 -7.71
CA PRO A 142 -6.21 19.69 -6.39
C PRO A 142 -7.19 20.86 -6.43
N MET A 143 -8.11 20.88 -5.48
CA MET A 143 -9.04 21.99 -5.26
C MET A 143 -8.56 22.83 -4.08
N ALA A 144 -8.61 24.15 -4.25
CA ALA A 144 -8.43 25.09 -3.15
C ALA A 144 -9.62 25.03 -2.19
N SER A 145 -9.40 25.46 -0.94
CA SER A 145 -10.42 25.46 0.12
C SER A 145 -11.65 26.33 -0.20
N ASN A 146 -11.51 27.29 -1.11
CA ASN A 146 -12.60 28.12 -1.62
C ASN A 146 -13.27 27.55 -2.88
N GLY A 147 -12.98 26.30 -3.24
CA GLY A 147 -13.55 25.61 -4.41
C GLY A 147 -12.90 25.95 -5.75
N ILE A 148 -11.81 26.74 -5.76
CA ILE A 148 -11.09 27.05 -7.00
C ILE A 148 -10.25 25.85 -7.43
N GLN A 149 -10.40 25.44 -8.68
CA GLN A 149 -9.58 24.40 -9.30
C GLN A 149 -8.15 24.93 -9.52
N LEU A 150 -7.16 24.22 -9.00
CA LEU A 150 -5.75 24.56 -9.17
C LEU A 150 -5.19 23.92 -10.43
N GLN A 151 -4.00 24.37 -10.83
CA GLN A 151 -3.29 23.77 -11.95
C GLN A 151 -2.91 22.31 -11.63
N ALA A 152 -3.09 21.44 -12.62
CA ALA A 152 -2.67 20.05 -12.52
C ALA A 152 -1.16 19.94 -12.23
N VAL A 153 -0.80 19.03 -11.33
CA VAL A 153 0.58 18.82 -10.87
C VAL A 153 0.88 17.33 -10.72
N HIS A 154 2.11 16.94 -11.02
CA HIS A 154 2.59 15.59 -10.72
C HIS A 154 2.97 15.49 -9.24
N ILE A 155 2.35 14.55 -8.54
CA ILE A 155 2.62 14.29 -7.12
C ILE A 155 2.93 12.83 -6.88
N TYR A 156 3.74 12.54 -5.86
CA TYR A 156 3.94 11.17 -5.42
C TYR A 156 2.74 10.71 -4.59
N CYS A 157 2.10 9.63 -5.04
CA CYS A 157 1.05 8.94 -4.31
C CYS A 157 1.61 7.70 -3.66
N ASP A 158 1.55 7.63 -2.33
CA ASP A 158 1.90 6.43 -1.60
C ASP A 158 0.65 5.57 -1.38
N MET A 159 0.63 4.40 -2.01
CA MET A 159 -0.48 3.44 -1.95
C MET A 159 -0.29 2.36 -0.89
N GLU A 160 0.81 2.40 -0.14
CA GLU A 160 1.15 1.44 0.91
C GLU A 160 0.87 2.02 2.31
N MET A 161 1.05 3.34 2.49
CA MET A 161 0.76 4.04 3.74
C MET A 161 -0.72 4.07 4.11
N GLU A 162 -1.00 4.25 5.41
CA GLU A 162 -2.36 4.37 5.97
C GLU A 162 -3.32 3.26 5.51
N ASN A 163 -2.87 2.00 5.58
CA ASN A 163 -3.63 0.83 5.11
C ASN A 163 -4.05 0.90 3.62
N GLY A 164 -3.28 1.65 2.83
CA GLY A 164 -3.44 1.76 1.39
C GLY A 164 -4.55 2.71 0.93
N VAL A 165 -4.90 3.73 1.71
CA VAL A 165 -5.88 4.77 1.33
C VAL A 165 -5.40 5.61 0.14
N GLY A 166 -4.10 5.70 -0.11
CA GLY A 166 -3.54 6.56 -1.16
C GLY A 166 -3.19 7.93 -0.59
N VAL A 167 -2.03 8.01 0.03
CA VAL A 167 -1.51 9.20 0.69
C VAL A 167 -0.87 10.13 -0.34
N THR A 168 -1.31 11.39 -0.34
CA THR A 168 -0.71 12.46 -1.15
C THR A 168 0.51 13.00 -0.42
N VAL A 169 1.69 12.84 -1.02
CA VAL A 169 2.96 13.25 -0.41
C VAL A 169 3.42 14.57 -1.02
N ILE A 170 3.36 15.64 -0.24
CA ILE A 170 3.69 17.01 -0.66
C ILE A 170 5.05 17.40 -0.10
N GLY A 171 5.95 17.82 -1.00
CA GLY A 171 7.30 18.26 -0.66
C GLY A 171 8.35 17.21 -1.02
N ASN A 172 9.45 17.68 -1.61
CA ASN A 172 10.51 16.80 -2.12
C ASN A 172 11.88 17.07 -1.47
N GLN A 173 11.92 17.64 -0.27
CA GLN A 173 13.19 17.95 0.37
C GLN A 173 13.11 17.60 1.85
N LYS A 174 13.76 16.49 2.17
CA LYS A 174 14.27 16.21 3.50
C LYS A 174 15.11 17.41 3.94
N TRP A 175 14.56 18.29 4.80
CA TRP A 175 15.37 19.37 5.38
C TRP A 175 16.22 18.76 6.48
N ASN A 176 17.51 18.58 6.20
CA ASN A 176 18.50 18.10 7.16
C ASN A 176 19.43 19.25 7.54
N THR A 177 19.35 19.70 8.78
CA THR A 177 20.29 20.70 9.28
C THR A 177 21.06 20.12 10.45
N TYR A 178 22.38 20.19 10.36
CA TYR A 178 23.30 19.99 11.48
C TYR A 178 23.75 21.34 12.01
N TRP A 179 23.84 21.49 13.32
CA TRP A 179 24.36 22.69 13.94
C TRP A 179 25.22 22.36 15.16
N THR A 180 26.25 23.17 15.34
CA THR A 180 27.16 23.21 16.49
C THR A 180 27.14 24.66 16.98
N ASN A 181 26.76 24.90 18.24
CA ASN A 181 26.70 26.23 18.85
C ASN A 181 25.95 27.30 18.01
N ARG A 182 24.63 27.43 18.20
CA ARG A 182 23.88 28.59 17.70
C ARG A 182 23.60 29.56 18.83
N SER A 183 24.40 30.61 18.94
CA SER A 183 23.98 31.81 19.68
C SER A 183 22.90 32.57 18.90
N THR A 184 21.73 31.98 18.66
CA THR A 184 20.57 32.72 18.16
C THR A 184 19.58 32.83 19.30
N ALA A 185 19.68 33.95 20.01
CA ALA A 185 18.61 34.46 20.85
C ALA A 185 17.29 34.38 20.09
N TYR A 186 16.26 33.84 20.74
CA TYR A 186 14.87 34.04 20.39
C TYR A 186 14.59 35.55 20.38
N LEU A 187 14.91 36.24 19.28
CA LEU A 187 14.28 37.51 18.98
C LEU A 187 12.87 37.12 18.52
N ALA A 188 11.89 37.35 19.40
CA ALA A 188 10.48 37.22 19.10
C ALA A 188 10.14 38.14 17.91
N ILE A 189 10.25 37.60 16.69
CA ILE A 189 9.85 38.29 15.48
C ILE A 189 8.42 37.84 15.13
N ASN A 190 7.54 38.85 15.09
CA ASN A 190 6.12 38.84 14.74
C ASN A 190 5.11 38.27 15.76
N GLU A 191 4.47 39.20 16.47
CA GLU A 191 3.32 39.06 17.37
C GLU A 191 2.05 38.52 16.67
N TYR A 192 2.03 38.43 15.34
CA TYR A 192 0.82 38.07 14.58
C TYR A 192 0.58 36.55 14.41
N LYS A 193 1.62 35.71 14.57
CA LYS A 193 1.48 34.26 14.77
C LYS A 193 2.78 33.74 15.41
N PRO A 194 2.87 33.63 16.76
CA PRO A 194 4.09 33.16 17.40
C PRO A 194 4.44 31.75 16.87
N PRO A 195 5.73 31.41 16.71
CA PRO A 195 6.12 30.07 16.32
C PRO A 195 5.50 29.05 17.27
N SER A 196 4.94 27.98 16.70
CA SER A 196 4.44 26.86 17.47
C SER A 196 5.58 26.30 18.32
N VAL A 197 5.38 26.26 19.64
CA VAL A 197 6.40 25.79 20.60
C VAL A 197 6.11 24.35 20.99
N PHE A 198 5.74 23.51 20.04
CA PHE A 198 5.39 22.11 20.28
C PHE A 198 6.25 21.19 19.41
N PHE A 199 6.45 19.96 19.87
CA PHE A 199 7.18 18.92 19.15
C PHE A 199 6.21 17.86 18.62
N HIS A 200 6.71 16.91 17.82
CA HIS A 200 5.86 15.82 17.31
C HIS A 200 5.12 15.10 18.46
N GLY A 201 3.90 14.63 18.18
CA GLY A 201 3.07 13.93 19.17
C GLY A 201 2.43 14.81 20.25
N SER A 202 2.79 16.10 20.35
CA SER A 202 2.25 17.02 21.35
C SER A 202 1.72 18.32 20.74
N GLU A 203 0.57 18.79 21.19
CA GLU A 203 0.16 20.20 21.01
C GLU A 203 0.53 21.05 22.23
N GLU A 204 1.05 20.42 23.29
CA GLU A 204 1.52 21.09 24.50
C GLU A 204 2.91 21.68 24.30
N ARG A 205 3.17 22.80 24.97
CA ARG A 205 4.42 23.52 24.82
C ARG A 205 5.59 22.71 25.39
N ARG A 206 6.63 22.48 24.57
CA ARG A 206 7.91 21.87 24.96
C ARG A 206 7.83 20.45 25.52
N ILE A 207 6.87 19.65 25.04
CA ILE A 207 6.78 18.23 25.37
C ILE A 207 6.89 17.43 24.07
N CYS A 208 7.66 16.36 24.06
CA CYS A 208 7.76 15.42 22.95
C CYS A 208 6.78 14.25 23.15
N ASP A 209 6.50 13.48 22.10
CA ASP A 209 5.64 12.28 22.17
C ASP A 209 6.02 11.35 23.34
N CYS A 210 7.33 11.10 23.53
CA CYS A 210 7.81 10.24 24.62
C CYS A 210 7.43 10.77 26.01
N GLY A 211 7.30 12.09 26.17
CA GLY A 211 6.93 12.73 27.43
C GLY A 211 5.45 12.54 27.74
N ILE A 212 4.60 12.60 26.70
CA ILE A 212 3.17 12.31 26.80
C ILE A 212 2.96 10.83 27.10
N SER A 213 3.62 9.94 26.36
CA SER A 213 3.48 8.49 26.51
C SER A 213 4.23 7.93 27.72
N GLN A 214 5.01 8.76 28.44
CA GLN A 214 5.90 8.36 29.53
C GLN A 214 6.90 7.26 29.14
N THR A 215 7.38 7.32 27.89
CA THR A 215 8.34 6.37 27.32
C THR A 215 9.71 6.99 27.05
N CYS A 216 9.96 8.24 27.46
CA CYS A 216 11.30 8.82 27.38
C CYS A 216 12.31 7.96 28.14
N HIS A 217 13.57 7.97 27.70
CA HIS A 217 14.64 7.18 28.30
C HIS A 217 14.82 7.45 29.80
N ARG A 218 14.54 8.69 30.21
CA ARG A 218 14.48 9.12 31.60
C ARG A 218 13.08 9.65 31.89
N SER A 219 12.54 9.29 33.06
CA SER A 219 11.19 9.71 33.47
C SER A 219 11.12 11.15 33.99
N ASP A 220 12.26 11.81 34.20
CA ASP A 220 12.36 13.18 34.72
C ASP A 220 12.58 14.23 33.61
N VAL A 221 12.51 13.83 32.34
CA VAL A 221 12.57 14.72 31.18
C VAL A 221 11.31 14.61 30.33
N LEU A 222 11.03 15.64 29.53
CA LEU A 222 9.85 15.72 28.66
C LEU A 222 10.18 15.41 27.18
N CYS A 223 11.47 15.37 26.84
CA CYS A 223 12.02 14.97 25.55
C CYS A 223 13.33 14.21 25.78
N ASN A 224 13.66 13.25 24.92
CA ASN A 224 14.96 12.57 25.00
C ASN A 224 16.12 13.51 24.66
N CYS A 225 15.89 14.50 23.78
CA CYS A 225 16.91 15.49 23.41
C CYS A 225 17.31 16.44 24.56
N ASP A 226 16.53 16.51 25.65
CA ASP A 226 16.86 17.32 26.84
C ASP A 226 17.87 16.61 27.77
N ILE A 227 18.23 15.36 27.49
CA ILE A 227 19.15 14.59 28.31
C ILE A 227 20.61 14.98 28.00
N ASN A 228 21.25 15.66 28.95
CA ASN A 228 22.65 16.09 28.87
C ASN A 228 23.64 15.00 29.35
N ASP A 229 23.57 13.79 28.77
CA ASP A 229 24.44 12.65 29.14
C ASP A 229 25.61 12.39 28.18
N GLY A 230 25.77 13.23 27.15
CA GLY A 230 26.82 13.10 26.14
C GLY A 230 26.58 11.98 25.12
N ILE A 231 25.37 11.40 25.09
CA ILE A 231 24.96 10.40 24.10
C ILE A 231 23.98 11.06 23.12
N TRP A 232 24.09 10.71 21.83
CA TRP A 232 23.08 11.13 20.85
C TRP A 232 21.73 10.54 21.18
N ARG A 233 20.78 11.42 21.48
CA ARG A 233 19.37 11.09 21.70
C ARG A 233 18.52 11.66 20.57
N SER A 234 17.35 11.05 20.37
CA SER A 234 16.43 11.46 19.31
C SER A 234 14.99 11.28 19.78
N ASP A 235 14.16 12.22 19.36
CA ASP A 235 12.70 12.13 19.40
C ASP A 235 12.22 12.12 17.95
N GLU A 236 11.29 11.22 17.60
CA GLU A 236 10.75 11.06 16.25
C GLU A 236 9.23 10.89 16.23
N GLY A 237 8.57 11.44 15.22
CA GLY A 237 7.14 11.24 15.01
C GLY A 237 6.52 12.28 14.09
N TYR A 238 5.18 12.28 14.08
CA TYR A 238 4.37 13.14 13.22
C TYR A 238 3.93 14.43 13.92
N VAL A 239 3.94 15.53 13.17
CA VAL A 239 3.19 16.74 13.51
C VAL A 239 1.85 16.65 12.80
N THR A 240 0.78 16.45 13.56
CA THR A 240 -0.58 16.24 13.04
C THR A 240 -1.46 17.48 13.11
N ASN A 241 -1.02 18.53 13.81
CA ASN A 241 -1.73 19.80 13.88
C ASN A 241 -1.72 20.50 12.50
N LYS A 242 -2.90 20.54 11.86
CA LYS A 242 -3.07 21.08 10.50
C LYS A 242 -2.71 22.57 10.38
N ASP A 243 -2.89 23.37 11.44
CA ASP A 243 -2.63 24.81 11.43
C ASP A 243 -1.12 25.16 11.47
N ALA A 244 -0.29 24.16 11.75
CA ALA A 244 1.17 24.25 11.77
C ALA A 244 1.83 23.60 10.54
N LEU A 245 1.05 22.98 9.65
CA LEU A 245 1.53 22.39 8.40
C LEU A 245 1.30 23.35 7.22
N PRO A 246 2.20 23.40 6.21
CA PRO A 246 3.55 22.85 6.20
C PRO A 246 4.46 23.43 7.28
N ILE A 247 5.38 22.61 7.80
CA ILE A 247 6.52 23.12 8.58
C ILE A 247 7.48 23.81 7.59
N VAL A 248 7.63 25.13 7.74
CA VAL A 248 8.50 25.95 6.88
C VAL A 248 9.79 26.40 7.55
N ALA A 249 9.89 26.27 8.88
CA ALA A 249 11.07 26.59 9.67
C ALA A 249 11.07 25.78 10.97
N PHE A 250 12.27 25.47 11.48
CA PHE A 250 12.48 24.84 12.77
C PHE A 250 13.54 25.60 13.55
N PHE A 251 13.26 25.85 14.83
CA PHE A 251 14.14 26.59 15.73
C PHE A 251 14.45 25.72 16.95
N ALA A 252 15.72 25.32 17.08
CA ALA A 252 16.19 24.63 18.27
C ALA A 252 16.38 25.64 19.43
N GLY A 253 15.95 25.27 20.63
CA GLY A 253 16.30 25.95 21.88
C GLY A 253 17.54 25.31 22.50
N ASP A 254 18.11 25.97 23.52
CA ASP A 254 19.25 25.46 24.30
C ASP A 254 20.48 25.08 23.44
N THR A 255 21.04 26.10 22.77
CA THR A 255 22.10 25.95 21.75
C THR A 255 23.31 26.87 21.99
N GLY A 256 23.48 27.35 23.22
CA GLY A 256 24.46 28.34 23.63
C GLY A 256 25.79 27.82 24.21
N SER A 257 25.94 26.53 24.49
CA SER A 257 27.21 25.96 24.97
C SER A 257 28.09 25.45 23.83
N ALA A 258 29.41 25.38 24.08
CA ALA A 258 30.37 24.90 23.08
C ALA A 258 30.27 23.38 22.82
N GLN A 259 29.55 22.65 23.67
CA GLN A 259 29.36 21.21 23.57
C GLN A 259 27.98 20.82 23.03
N GLU A 260 27.11 21.79 22.73
CA GLU A 260 25.78 21.53 22.18
C GLU A 260 25.83 21.31 20.66
N GLU A 261 25.38 20.13 20.27
CA GLU A 261 25.21 19.72 18.89
C GLU A 261 23.79 19.21 18.67
N GLY A 262 23.25 19.46 17.50
CA GLY A 262 21.93 18.96 17.17
C GLY A 262 21.73 18.73 15.67
N LYS A 263 20.83 17.81 15.39
CA LYS A 263 20.39 17.49 14.04
C LYS A 263 18.88 17.38 14.03
N HIS A 264 18.24 18.00 13.05
CA HIS A 264 16.82 17.80 12.81
C HIS A 264 16.57 17.32 11.38
N PHE A 265 15.43 16.67 11.22
CA PHE A 265 14.94 16.17 9.96
C PHE A 265 13.45 16.51 9.86
N ILE A 266 13.06 17.25 8.82
CA ILE A 266 11.65 17.46 8.49
C ILE A 266 11.34 16.65 7.23
N GLY A 267 10.38 15.73 7.37
CA GLY A 267 9.86 14.89 6.30
C GLY A 267 8.89 15.64 5.38
N PRO A 268 8.41 14.98 4.31
CA PRO A 268 7.33 15.53 3.50
C PRO A 268 6.04 15.65 4.31
N ILE A 269 5.10 16.44 3.81
CA ILE A 269 3.72 16.41 4.31
C ILE A 269 3.03 15.20 3.71
N GLU A 270 2.32 14.46 4.54
CA GLU A 270 1.48 13.33 4.15
C GLU A 270 0.01 13.73 4.35
N CYS A 271 -0.77 13.70 3.28
CA CYS A 271 -2.20 14.01 3.30
C CYS A 271 -3.02 12.78 2.91
N TYR A 272 -3.96 12.37 3.74
CA TYR A 272 -4.83 11.21 3.51
C TYR A 272 -6.29 11.54 3.86
N GLY A 273 -7.22 10.78 3.28
CA GLY A 273 -8.66 11.01 3.38
C GLY A 273 -9.25 11.83 2.22
N ASP A 274 -10.57 12.05 2.29
CA ASP A 274 -11.29 12.94 1.38
C ASP A 274 -11.17 14.40 1.82
N ALA A 275 -11.16 15.31 0.84
CA ALA A 275 -11.10 16.75 1.06
C ALA A 275 -12.41 17.30 1.63
#